data_AF-A0A0D2MU25-F1
#
_entry.id   AF-A0A0D2MU25-F1
#
_cell.length_a   1.000
_cell.length_b   1.000
_cell.length_c   1.000
_cell.angle_alpha   90.00
_cell.angle_beta   90.00
_cell.angle_gamma   90.00
#
_symmetry.space_group_name_H-M   'P 1'
#
loop_
_entity.id
_entity.type
_entity.pdbx_description
1 polymer ?
#
loop_
_entity_poly.entity_id
_entity_poly.type
_entity_poly.pdbx_seq_one_letter_code
_entity_poly.pdbx_strand_id
1 'polypeptide(L)'
;MGAVDDPGEPAEAQFAPGCNLLVRPRPGCGMHTRLTGAAAGDAAPPGADAAAPAIPLHGGLGEPTHFETDLFVGVMQVVFRLPAEQQAPEAAALLSGKKRQMWVMFQGRLKRAVPLDDLQYGSFYSRRMRCPAPIILGPALRWLSARLGSTLALQLRGDRPHVTGPLCAAAQVLNVSRAGEEPGLVEAEEDTRLLFGPGAKGAPLPSNKRRSYFRRASHRAGKAFSPDHVITIHCFDHRRGPPLFTPLPSCTPPPLH
;
A
#
# COMPACT_ATOMS: atom_id res chain seq x y z
N MET A 1 -5.32 -23.84 30.87
CA MET A 1 -4.81 -22.94 29.82
C MET A 1 -4.58 -23.78 28.57
N GLY A 2 -5.50 -23.73 27.61
CA GLY A 2 -5.32 -24.42 26.32
C GLY A 2 -4.34 -23.62 25.47
N ALA A 3 -3.36 -24.29 24.86
CA ALA A 3 -2.49 -23.69 23.87
C ALA A 3 -3.36 -23.18 22.72
N VAL A 4 -3.33 -21.88 22.46
CA VAL A 4 -3.93 -21.30 21.27
C VAL A 4 -2.99 -21.68 20.13
N ASP A 5 -3.47 -22.50 19.19
CA ASP A 5 -2.76 -22.78 17.94
C ASP A 5 -2.43 -21.45 17.27
N ASP A 6 -1.14 -21.13 17.24
CA ASP A 6 -0.61 -19.99 16.50
C ASP A 6 -0.78 -20.33 15.01
N PRO A 7 -1.62 -19.60 14.26
CA PRO A 7 -1.78 -19.87 12.83
C PRO A 7 -0.42 -19.59 12.16
N GLY A 8 0.32 -20.66 11.89
CA GLY A 8 1.70 -20.61 11.41
C GLY A 8 1.88 -19.62 10.25
N GLU A 9 3.03 -18.94 10.26
CA GLU A 9 3.37 -17.94 9.26
C GLU A 9 3.18 -18.49 7.82
N PRO A 10 2.58 -17.72 6.90
CA PRO A 10 2.35 -18.17 5.52
C PRO A 10 3.64 -18.58 4.80
N ALA A 11 3.64 -19.72 4.13
CA ALA A 11 4.77 -20.15 3.30
C ALA A 11 4.93 -19.26 2.04
N GLU A 12 6.18 -19.00 1.67
CA GLU A 12 6.65 -18.10 0.59
C GLU A 12 5.96 -18.29 -0.78
N ALA A 13 5.61 -19.53 -1.15
CA ALA A 13 4.96 -19.84 -2.42
C ALA A 13 3.50 -19.33 -2.53
N GLN A 14 2.96 -18.74 -1.46
CA GLN A 14 1.56 -18.31 -1.37
C GLN A 14 1.36 -16.82 -1.69
N PHE A 15 2.27 -16.17 -2.42
CA PHE A 15 2.11 -14.76 -2.84
C PHE A 15 2.47 -14.57 -4.32
N ALA A 16 1.66 -13.77 -5.04
CA ALA A 16 1.90 -13.48 -6.45
C ALA A 16 3.18 -12.63 -6.65
N PRO A 17 4.08 -12.97 -7.60
CA PRO A 17 5.25 -12.15 -7.89
C PRO A 17 4.85 -10.85 -8.61
N GLY A 18 5.41 -9.70 -8.20
CA GLY A 18 5.42 -8.46 -9.01
C GLY A 18 4.43 -7.34 -8.64
N CYS A 19 3.76 -7.37 -7.48
CA CYS A 19 2.81 -6.31 -7.09
C CYS A 19 3.12 -5.68 -5.73
N ASN A 20 2.83 -4.38 -5.58
CA ASN A 20 2.86 -3.64 -4.31
C ASN A 20 1.58 -3.85 -3.47
N LEU A 21 0.57 -4.49 -4.05
CA LEU A 21 -0.67 -4.91 -3.41
C LEU A 21 -0.79 -6.41 -3.64
N LEU A 22 -0.36 -7.20 -2.66
CA LEU A 22 -0.39 -8.66 -2.77
C LEU A 22 -1.63 -9.19 -2.11
N VAL A 23 -2.34 -10.02 -2.87
CA VAL A 23 -3.36 -10.91 -2.33
C VAL A 23 -2.72 -12.28 -2.16
N ARG A 24 -2.88 -12.89 -0.99
CA ARG A 24 -2.47 -14.27 -0.76
C ARG A 24 -3.31 -15.19 -1.66
N PRO A 25 -2.76 -15.84 -2.71
CA PRO A 25 -3.42 -16.95 -3.38
C PRO A 25 -3.82 -18.02 -2.36
N ARG A 26 -5.03 -18.58 -2.55
CA ARG A 26 -5.41 -19.80 -1.86
C ARG A 26 -4.44 -20.92 -2.25
N PRO A 27 -4.13 -21.87 -1.35
CA PRO A 27 -3.35 -23.05 -1.69
C PRO A 27 -3.90 -23.71 -2.96
N GLY A 28 -3.04 -23.88 -3.99
CA GLY A 28 -3.41 -24.47 -5.28
C GLY A 28 -3.91 -23.50 -6.37
N CYS A 29 -3.99 -22.20 -6.11
CA CYS A 29 -4.44 -21.21 -7.09
C CYS A 29 -3.28 -20.32 -7.53
N GLY A 30 -2.72 -20.54 -8.72
CA GLY A 30 -1.68 -19.69 -9.29
C GLY A 30 -2.24 -18.33 -9.67
N MET A 31 -2.08 -17.33 -8.81
CA MET A 31 -2.42 -15.94 -9.14
C MET A 31 -1.18 -15.18 -9.57
N HIS A 32 -1.26 -14.54 -10.72
CA HIS A 32 -0.26 -13.61 -11.22
C HIS A 32 -0.91 -12.24 -11.37
N THR A 33 -0.83 -11.41 -10.33
CA THR A 33 -1.34 -10.03 -10.43
C THR A 33 -0.39 -9.22 -11.31
N ARG A 34 -0.71 -9.08 -12.60
CA ARG A 34 -0.04 -8.13 -13.49
C ARG A 34 -0.86 -6.83 -13.52
N LEU A 35 -0.22 -5.69 -13.29
CA LEU A 35 -0.85 -4.39 -13.52
C LEU A 35 -0.91 -4.17 -15.04
N THR A 36 -2.10 -4.28 -15.62
CA THR A 36 -2.35 -3.84 -16.99
C THR A 36 -2.92 -2.43 -16.95
N GLY A 37 -2.23 -1.47 -17.58
CA GLY A 37 -2.81 -0.15 -17.81
C GLY A 37 -4.02 -0.30 -18.71
N ALA A 38 -5.14 0.34 -18.36
CA ALA A 38 -6.42 0.17 -19.07
C ALA A 38 -6.42 0.67 -20.53
N ALA A 39 -5.33 1.30 -20.99
CA ALA A 39 -5.24 1.94 -22.31
C ALA A 39 -4.46 1.15 -23.38
N ALA A 40 -3.94 -0.06 -23.11
CA ALA A 40 -3.24 -0.83 -24.14
C ALA A 40 -4.17 -1.88 -24.78
N GLY A 41 -4.99 -1.43 -25.73
CA GLY A 41 -5.85 -2.27 -26.57
C GLY A 41 -5.10 -3.12 -27.62
N ASP A 42 -3.77 -3.16 -27.59
CA ASP A 42 -2.96 -3.97 -28.51
C ASP A 42 -2.25 -5.10 -27.75
N ALA A 43 -2.56 -6.33 -28.14
CA ALA A 43 -1.98 -7.54 -27.58
C ALA A 43 -0.45 -7.55 -27.78
N ALA A 44 0.30 -7.31 -26.70
CA ALA A 44 1.75 -7.45 -26.72
C ALA A 44 2.13 -8.91 -27.00
N PRO A 45 3.17 -9.17 -27.84
CA PRO A 45 3.58 -10.52 -28.19
C PRO A 45 4.07 -11.31 -26.96
N PRO A 46 3.79 -12.62 -26.89
CA PRO A 46 4.24 -13.47 -25.79
C PRO A 46 5.78 -13.56 -25.81
N GLY A 47 6.43 -13.15 -24.72
CA GLY A 47 7.88 -13.30 -24.53
C GLY A 47 8.68 -12.00 -24.35
N ALA A 48 8.07 -10.83 -24.58
CA ALA A 48 8.66 -9.59 -24.12
C ALA A 48 8.35 -9.40 -22.63
N ASP A 49 9.38 -9.20 -21.80
CA ASP A 49 9.24 -8.54 -20.50
C ASP A 49 8.73 -7.13 -20.77
N ALA A 50 7.43 -7.01 -21.02
CA ALA A 50 6.77 -5.74 -21.27
C ALA A 50 7.01 -4.90 -20.02
N ALA A 51 7.88 -3.90 -20.16
CA ALA A 51 8.16 -2.93 -19.13
C ALA A 51 6.81 -2.45 -18.60
N ALA A 52 6.61 -2.58 -17.29
CA ALA A 52 5.34 -2.20 -16.67
C ALA A 52 5.03 -0.75 -17.10
N PRO A 53 3.77 -0.45 -17.47
CA PRO A 53 3.40 0.88 -17.91
C PRO A 53 3.83 1.90 -16.86
N ALA A 54 4.69 2.84 -17.24
CA ALA A 54 5.15 3.91 -16.37
C ALA A 54 4.04 4.95 -16.24
N ILE A 55 3.73 5.36 -15.01
CA ILE A 55 2.76 6.42 -14.76
C ILE A 55 3.48 7.76 -14.93
N PRO A 56 3.07 8.62 -15.88
CA PRO A 56 3.68 9.92 -16.02
C PRO A 56 3.46 10.75 -14.75
N LEU A 57 4.53 11.40 -14.28
CA LEU A 57 4.51 12.30 -13.14
C LEU A 57 4.82 13.71 -13.64
N HIS A 58 3.83 14.61 -13.57
CA HIS A 58 3.99 16.02 -13.93
C HIS A 58 4.12 16.84 -12.65
N GLY A 59 5.32 17.36 -12.40
CA GLY A 59 5.60 18.17 -11.21
C GLY A 59 5.24 17.48 -9.89
N GLY A 60 5.44 16.17 -9.81
CA GLY A 60 5.11 15.35 -8.64
C GLY A 60 3.63 14.94 -8.54
N LEU A 61 2.78 15.34 -9.48
CA LEU A 61 1.41 14.82 -9.60
C LEU A 61 1.35 13.73 -10.67
N GLY A 62 0.94 12.53 -10.29
CA GLY A 62 0.56 11.50 -11.23
C GLY A 62 -0.85 11.71 -11.75
N GLU A 63 -1.04 11.42 -13.04
CA GLU A 63 -2.38 11.38 -13.61
C GLU A 63 -3.18 10.20 -13.00
N PRO A 64 -4.50 10.37 -12.76
CA PRO A 64 -5.36 9.26 -12.39
C PRO A 64 -5.28 8.16 -13.45
N THR A 65 -4.69 7.02 -13.08
CA THR A 65 -4.42 5.93 -14.00
C THR A 65 -5.35 4.77 -13.71
N HIS A 66 -6.17 4.40 -14.69
CA HIS A 66 -6.98 3.20 -14.62
C HIS A 66 -6.13 1.96 -14.77
N PHE A 67 -6.36 0.99 -13.89
CA PHE A 67 -5.68 -0.29 -13.93
C PHE A 67 -6.64 -1.41 -13.58
N GLU A 68 -6.31 -2.58 -14.13
CA GLU A 68 -7.02 -3.81 -13.84
C GLU A 68 -6.01 -4.90 -13.51
N THR A 69 -6.43 -5.79 -12.62
CA THR A 69 -5.71 -7.00 -12.23
C THR A 69 -6.71 -8.15 -12.15
N ASP A 70 -6.24 -9.37 -11.93
CA ASP A 70 -7.12 -10.53 -11.72
C ASP A 70 -8.13 -10.36 -10.57
N LEU A 71 -7.84 -9.49 -9.60
CA LEU A 71 -8.63 -9.33 -8.39
C LEU A 71 -9.27 -7.96 -8.20
N PHE A 72 -8.74 -6.93 -8.83
CA PHE A 72 -9.14 -5.55 -8.56
C PHE A 72 -9.18 -4.77 -9.87
N VAL A 73 -10.19 -3.93 -10.00
CA VAL A 73 -10.33 -2.95 -11.08
C VAL A 73 -10.56 -1.58 -10.45
N GLY A 74 -9.84 -0.57 -10.92
CA GLY A 74 -9.97 0.76 -10.34
C GLY A 74 -9.05 1.81 -10.93
N VAL A 75 -8.89 2.88 -10.18
CA VAL A 75 -8.02 4.01 -10.48
C VAL A 75 -7.00 4.18 -9.37
N MET A 76 -5.78 4.53 -9.74
CA MET A 76 -4.72 4.92 -8.83
C MET A 76 -4.24 6.32 -9.16
N GLN A 77 -3.92 7.10 -8.14
CA GLN A 77 -3.22 8.37 -8.29
C GLN A 77 -2.10 8.47 -7.26
N VAL A 78 -0.96 9.03 -7.67
CA VAL A 78 0.21 9.19 -6.81
C VAL A 78 0.61 10.66 -6.76
N VAL A 79 0.91 11.15 -5.57
CA VAL A 79 1.44 12.49 -5.35
C VAL A 79 2.78 12.38 -4.62
N PHE A 80 3.81 12.97 -5.19
CA PHE A 80 5.14 13.09 -4.62
C PHE A 80 5.42 14.52 -4.23
N ARG A 81 6.11 14.67 -3.09
CA ARG A 81 6.71 15.94 -2.69
C ARG A 81 8.05 16.12 -3.38
N LEU A 82 8.15 17.16 -4.19
CA LEU A 82 9.36 17.60 -4.87
C LEU A 82 9.86 18.93 -4.28
N PRO A 83 11.07 19.38 -4.64
CA PRO A 83 11.49 20.78 -4.43
C PRO A 83 10.46 21.75 -5.01
N ALA A 84 10.33 22.93 -4.39
CA ALA A 84 9.24 23.87 -4.70
C ALA A 84 9.26 24.34 -6.17
N GLU A 85 10.45 24.50 -6.74
CA GLU A 85 10.69 24.87 -8.14
C GLU A 85 10.26 23.82 -9.16
N GLN A 86 10.07 22.56 -8.73
CA GLN A 86 9.65 21.43 -9.57
C GLN A 86 8.23 20.95 -9.24
N GLN A 87 7.60 21.48 -8.19
CA GLN A 87 6.31 21.01 -7.72
C GLN A 87 5.18 21.70 -8.49
N ALA A 88 4.29 20.92 -9.12
CA ALA A 88 3.06 21.42 -9.72
C ALA A 88 2.17 22.09 -8.65
N PRO A 89 1.52 23.22 -8.95
CA PRO A 89 0.66 23.93 -7.99
C PRO A 89 -0.43 23.05 -7.35
N GLU A 90 -1.02 22.15 -8.14
CA GLU A 90 -2.06 21.22 -7.70
C GLU A 90 -1.52 20.23 -6.67
N ALA A 91 -0.36 19.62 -6.95
CA ALA A 91 0.30 18.73 -5.98
C ALA A 91 0.72 19.49 -4.72
N ALA A 92 1.21 20.72 -4.85
CA ALA A 92 1.54 21.57 -3.72
C ALA A 92 0.30 21.85 -2.84
N ALA A 93 -0.85 22.15 -3.44
CA ALA A 93 -2.12 22.34 -2.73
C ALA A 93 -2.56 21.07 -1.99
N LEU A 94 -2.50 19.90 -2.66
CA LEU A 94 -2.85 18.61 -2.05
C LEU A 94 -1.97 18.27 -0.83
N LEU A 95 -0.71 18.69 -0.86
CA LEU A 95 0.30 18.44 0.17
C LEU A 95 0.43 19.58 1.19
N SER A 96 -0.30 20.68 1.01
CA SER A 96 -0.25 21.85 1.88
C SER A 96 -0.63 21.49 3.32
N GLY A 97 0.17 21.96 4.29
CA GLY A 97 0.01 21.65 5.72
C GLY A 97 0.32 20.20 6.12
N LYS A 98 0.61 19.30 5.17
CA LYS A 98 0.87 17.88 5.42
C LYS A 98 2.38 17.60 5.38
N LYS A 99 2.87 16.66 6.21
CA LYS A 99 4.29 16.21 6.20
C LYS A 99 4.55 15.02 5.27
N ARG A 100 3.68 14.81 4.28
CA ARG A 100 3.70 13.66 3.38
C ARG A 100 4.79 13.84 2.31
N GLN A 101 5.63 12.83 2.15
CA GLN A 101 6.64 12.76 1.08
C GLN A 101 6.07 12.07 -0.16
N MET A 102 5.23 11.06 0.06
CA MET A 102 4.51 10.33 -0.98
C MET A 102 3.09 10.09 -0.47
N TRP A 103 2.12 10.19 -1.37
CA TRP A 103 0.73 9.85 -1.12
C TRP A 103 0.19 9.08 -2.31
N VAL A 104 -0.08 7.80 -2.08
CA VAL A 104 -0.67 6.87 -3.04
C VAL A 104 -2.13 6.68 -2.67
N MET A 105 -3.00 6.84 -3.66
CA MET A 105 -4.45 6.72 -3.52
C MET A 105 -4.96 5.68 -4.51
N PHE A 106 -5.82 4.79 -4.05
CA PHE A 106 -6.50 3.80 -4.87
C PHE A 106 -8.00 3.92 -4.64
N GLN A 107 -8.79 3.79 -5.69
CA GLN A 107 -10.24 3.61 -5.59
C GLN A 107 -10.69 2.58 -6.61
N GLY A 108 -11.54 1.66 -6.20
CA GLY A 108 -12.04 0.64 -7.12
C GLY A 108 -12.76 -0.49 -6.42
N ARG A 109 -12.97 -1.58 -7.16
CA ARG A 109 -13.75 -2.73 -6.71
C ARG A 109 -12.95 -4.00 -6.86
N LEU A 110 -13.19 -4.93 -5.94
CA LEU A 110 -12.69 -6.28 -6.10
C LEU A 110 -13.61 -7.05 -7.04
N LYS A 111 -13.03 -7.96 -7.83
CA LYS A 111 -13.75 -8.85 -8.74
C LYS A 111 -14.40 -10.04 -8.02
N ARG A 112 -13.97 -10.30 -6.77
CA ARG A 112 -14.51 -11.34 -5.89
C ARG A 112 -14.31 -10.95 -4.44
N ALA A 113 -15.02 -11.60 -3.52
CA ALA A 113 -14.82 -11.39 -2.10
C ALA A 113 -13.40 -11.81 -1.68
N VAL A 114 -12.69 -10.93 -0.95
CA VAL A 114 -11.34 -11.21 -0.44
C VAL A 114 -11.33 -11.10 1.08
N PRO A 115 -10.96 -12.16 1.82
CA PRO A 115 -10.82 -12.12 3.27
C PRO A 115 -9.90 -10.97 3.72
N LEU A 116 -10.20 -10.36 4.86
CA LEU A 116 -9.41 -9.21 5.35
C LEU A 116 -7.94 -9.56 5.63
N ASP A 117 -7.64 -10.83 5.93
CA ASP A 117 -6.28 -11.33 6.14
C ASP A 117 -5.50 -11.56 4.82
N ASP A 118 -6.21 -11.72 3.70
CA ASP A 118 -5.59 -12.05 2.42
C ASP A 118 -5.18 -10.79 1.64
N LEU A 119 -5.84 -9.65 1.88
CA LEU A 119 -5.51 -8.38 1.25
C LEU A 119 -4.43 -7.64 2.04
N GLN A 120 -3.18 -7.72 1.58
CA GLN A 120 -2.03 -7.17 2.28
C GLN A 120 -1.48 -5.91 1.60
N TYR A 121 -0.96 -5.01 2.42
CA TYR A 121 -0.22 -3.82 2.02
C TYR A 121 1.18 -3.86 2.62
N GLY A 122 2.19 -3.49 1.85
CA GLY A 122 3.57 -3.57 2.30
C GLY A 122 4.62 -3.07 1.33
N SER A 123 5.87 -3.25 1.72
CA SER A 123 7.04 -3.01 0.89
C SER A 123 7.69 -4.35 0.58
N PHE A 124 7.99 -4.57 -0.70
CA PHE A 124 8.65 -5.78 -1.19
C PHE A 124 9.97 -5.39 -1.83
N TYR A 125 11.02 -6.12 -1.49
CA TYR A 125 12.36 -5.83 -1.97
C TYR A 125 12.77 -6.95 -2.93
N SER A 126 13.13 -6.57 -4.16
CA SER A 126 13.63 -7.51 -5.17
C SER A 126 15.06 -7.98 -4.90
N ARG A 127 15.80 -7.23 -4.08
CA ARG A 127 17.17 -7.55 -3.69
C ARG A 127 17.22 -7.85 -2.21
N ARG A 128 18.01 -8.86 -1.85
CA ARG A 128 18.41 -9.13 -0.47
C ARG A 128 18.99 -7.84 0.13
N MET A 129 18.42 -7.40 1.25
CA MET A 129 18.95 -6.24 1.96
C MET A 129 20.26 -6.65 2.64
N ARG A 130 21.36 -6.00 2.27
CA ARG A 130 22.65 -6.14 2.97
C ARG A 130 22.60 -5.33 4.25
N CYS A 131 21.82 -5.78 5.23
CA CYS A 131 21.77 -5.11 6.52
C CYS A 131 23.04 -5.40 7.33
N PRO A 132 23.65 -4.40 7.99
CA PRO A 132 24.77 -4.62 8.87
C PRO A 132 24.37 -5.56 10.03
N ALA A 133 25.31 -6.45 10.39
CA ALA A 133 25.26 -7.62 11.27
C ALA A 133 23.94 -7.96 12.03
N PRO A 134 23.53 -9.25 12.07
CA PRO A 134 22.34 -9.76 12.77
C PRO A 134 22.13 -9.27 14.22
N ILE A 135 23.21 -8.88 14.89
CA ILE A 135 23.24 -8.46 16.30
C ILE A 135 22.54 -7.12 16.52
N ILE A 136 22.61 -6.18 15.57
CA ILE A 136 21.99 -4.85 15.69
C ILE A 136 20.54 -4.90 15.18
N LEU A 137 20.32 -5.61 14.07
CA LEU A 137 19.03 -5.63 13.41
C LEU A 137 17.99 -6.45 14.20
N GLY A 138 18.38 -7.56 14.83
CA GLY A 138 17.45 -8.40 15.59
C GLY A 138 16.70 -7.64 16.70
N PRO A 139 17.39 -6.94 17.61
CA PRO A 139 16.74 -6.09 18.62
C PRO A 139 15.91 -4.96 18.02
N ALA A 140 16.41 -4.28 16.98
CA ALA A 140 15.68 -3.19 16.33
C ALA A 140 14.38 -3.67 15.66
N LEU A 141 14.42 -4.81 14.98
CA LEU A 141 13.24 -5.44 14.37
C LEU A 141 12.27 -5.92 15.43
N ARG A 142 12.74 -6.57 16.50
CA ARG A 142 11.86 -6.98 17.62
C ARG A 142 11.20 -5.78 18.28
N TRP A 143 11.94 -4.70 18.51
CA TRP A 143 11.40 -3.45 19.03
C TRP A 143 10.38 -2.83 18.07
N LEU A 144 10.68 -2.84 16.77
CA LEU A 144 9.79 -2.32 15.72
C LEU A 144 8.50 -3.17 15.63
N SER A 145 8.61 -4.49 15.65
CA SER A 145 7.48 -5.42 15.69
C SER A 145 6.66 -5.28 16.97
N ALA A 146 7.29 -5.05 18.13
CA ALA A 146 6.57 -4.78 19.38
C ALA A 146 5.78 -3.45 19.32
N ARG A 147 6.38 -2.41 18.70
CA ARG A 147 5.82 -1.05 18.65
C ARG A 147 4.77 -0.88 17.56
N LEU A 148 5.01 -1.43 16.36
CA LEU A 148 4.05 -1.43 15.25
C LEU A 148 2.98 -2.51 15.42
N GLY A 149 3.31 -3.54 16.20
CA GLY A 149 2.45 -4.67 16.51
C GLY A 149 2.62 -5.87 15.63
N SER A 150 2.11 -7.00 16.13
CA SER A 150 2.01 -8.29 15.43
C SER A 150 1.21 -8.26 14.12
N THR A 151 0.74 -7.10 13.69
CA THR A 151 0.02 -6.94 12.42
C THR A 151 0.96 -6.86 11.21
N LEU A 152 2.21 -6.44 11.43
CA LEU A 152 3.20 -6.41 10.36
C LEU A 152 4.01 -7.71 10.35
N ALA A 153 3.87 -8.48 9.29
CA ALA A 153 4.75 -9.58 8.95
C ALA A 153 6.04 -9.00 8.37
N LEU A 154 7.16 -9.30 9.02
CA LEU A 154 8.46 -8.71 8.70
C LEU A 154 9.43 -9.82 8.36
N GLN A 155 9.59 -10.08 7.06
CA GLN A 155 10.52 -11.09 6.55
C GLN A 155 11.71 -10.38 5.92
N LEU A 156 12.76 -10.11 6.71
CA LEU A 156 13.97 -9.42 6.19
C LEU A 156 15.07 -10.38 5.71
N ARG A 157 14.89 -11.68 5.94
CA ARG A 157 15.81 -12.73 5.50
C ARG A 157 15.22 -13.47 4.30
N GLY A 158 16.09 -14.07 3.49
CA GLY A 158 15.71 -14.77 2.27
C GLY A 158 15.90 -13.93 1.01
N ASP A 159 15.51 -14.48 -0.13
CA ASP A 159 15.70 -13.88 -1.45
C ASP A 159 14.81 -12.67 -1.72
N ARG A 160 13.65 -12.60 -1.05
CA ARG A 160 12.63 -11.56 -1.24
C ARG A 160 12.19 -10.96 0.08
N PRO A 161 13.03 -10.07 0.66
CA PRO A 161 12.66 -9.42 1.89
C PRO A 161 11.36 -8.61 1.70
N HIS A 162 10.50 -8.60 2.70
CA HIS A 162 9.26 -7.83 2.68
C HIS A 162 8.78 -7.44 4.07
N VAL A 163 8.00 -6.36 4.10
CA VAL A 163 7.26 -5.90 5.28
C VAL A 163 5.82 -5.72 4.87
N THR A 164 4.91 -6.54 5.36
CA THR A 164 3.49 -6.52 4.96
C THR A 164 2.58 -6.51 6.16
N GLY A 165 1.33 -6.11 5.98
CA GLY A 165 0.27 -6.35 6.94
C GLY A 165 -1.10 -6.25 6.31
N PRO A 166 -2.16 -6.70 7.00
CA PRO A 166 -3.54 -6.54 6.54
C PRO A 166 -3.83 -5.09 6.18
N LEU A 167 -4.34 -4.87 4.96
CA LEU A 167 -4.65 -3.55 4.44
C LEU A 167 -5.57 -2.77 5.39
N CYS A 168 -6.58 -3.46 5.95
CA CYS A 168 -7.55 -2.90 6.90
C CYS A 168 -6.93 -2.41 8.23
N ALA A 169 -5.68 -2.75 8.51
CA ALA A 169 -4.92 -2.25 9.66
C ALA A 169 -3.74 -1.35 9.27
N ALA A 170 -3.26 -1.46 8.04
CA ALA A 170 -2.10 -0.72 7.54
C ALA A 170 -2.47 0.63 6.91
N ALA A 171 -3.56 0.69 6.14
CA ALA A 171 -3.98 1.89 5.42
C ALA A 171 -4.22 3.08 6.36
N GLN A 172 -3.87 4.28 5.93
CA GLN A 172 -4.01 5.50 6.70
C GLN A 172 -5.42 6.09 6.58
N VAL A 173 -6.02 5.99 5.39
CA VAL A 173 -7.45 6.18 5.18
C VAL A 173 -7.98 4.93 4.51
N LEU A 174 -9.10 4.42 5.01
CA LEU A 174 -9.86 3.38 4.36
C LEU A 174 -11.33 3.81 4.33
N ASN A 175 -11.88 3.92 3.12
CA ASN A 175 -13.29 4.15 2.88
C ASN A 175 -13.86 2.94 2.16
N VAL A 176 -14.99 2.43 2.63
CA VAL A 176 -15.74 1.36 2.00
C VAL A 176 -17.17 1.85 1.83
N SER A 177 -17.55 2.15 0.59
CA SER A 177 -18.85 2.68 0.20
C SER A 177 -19.58 1.72 -0.72
N ARG A 178 -20.89 1.93 -0.89
CA ARG A 178 -21.62 1.30 -1.99
C ARG A 178 -21.24 1.97 -3.30
N ALA A 179 -21.41 1.24 -4.41
CA ALA A 179 -21.19 1.82 -5.73
C ALA A 179 -22.17 2.97 -5.99
N GLY A 180 -21.63 4.11 -6.43
CA GLY A 180 -22.36 5.37 -6.60
C GLY A 180 -22.42 6.24 -5.35
N GLU A 181 -21.98 5.74 -4.20
CA GLU A 181 -21.90 6.50 -2.93
C GLU A 181 -20.44 6.79 -2.53
N GLU A 182 -19.45 6.42 -3.34
CA GLU A 182 -18.05 6.71 -3.07
C GLU A 182 -17.73 8.21 -3.08
N PRO A 183 -16.91 8.69 -2.13
CA PRO A 183 -16.34 10.03 -2.24
C PRO A 183 -15.35 10.10 -3.40
N GLY A 184 -14.98 11.32 -3.80
CA GLY A 184 -13.86 11.52 -4.73
C GLY A 184 -12.56 10.94 -4.18
N LEU A 185 -11.65 10.53 -5.09
CA LEU A 185 -10.43 9.80 -4.75
C LEU A 185 -9.57 10.53 -3.70
N VAL A 186 -9.50 11.86 -3.77
CA VAL A 186 -8.67 12.69 -2.89
C VAL A 186 -9.43 13.08 -1.62
N GLU A 187 -10.74 13.31 -1.74
CA GLU A 187 -11.65 13.80 -0.70
C GLU A 187 -12.07 12.69 0.27
N ALA A 188 -11.79 11.43 -0.05
CA ALA A 188 -12.19 10.29 0.76
C ALA A 188 -11.74 10.42 2.22
N GLU A 189 -12.72 10.35 3.11
CA GLU A 189 -12.51 10.27 4.55
C GLU A 189 -12.62 8.83 5.05
N GLU A 190 -12.18 8.60 6.27
CA GLU A 190 -12.20 7.28 6.90
C GLU A 190 -13.65 6.82 7.16
N ASP A 191 -14.09 5.75 6.49
CA ASP A 191 -15.35 5.08 6.76
C ASP A 191 -15.25 3.59 6.46
N THR A 192 -15.28 2.79 7.52
CA THR A 192 -15.23 1.33 7.41
C THR A 192 -16.45 0.63 7.98
N ARG A 193 -17.57 1.35 8.16
CA ARG A 193 -18.80 0.80 8.75
C ARG A 193 -19.28 -0.47 8.03
N LEU A 194 -19.16 -0.51 6.70
CA LEU A 194 -19.52 -1.68 5.89
C LEU A 194 -18.66 -2.93 6.15
N LEU A 195 -17.48 -2.80 6.77
CA LEU A 195 -16.64 -3.94 7.18
C LEU A 195 -17.05 -4.56 8.53
N PHE A 196 -17.90 -3.90 9.32
CA PHE A 196 -18.34 -4.40 10.61
C PHE A 196 -19.64 -5.23 10.53
N GLY A 197 -20.20 -5.41 9.34
CA GLY A 197 -21.40 -6.20 9.08
C GLY A 197 -22.71 -5.40 9.21
N PRO A 198 -23.87 -6.05 8.94
CA PRO A 198 -25.18 -5.40 8.78
C PRO A 198 -25.78 -4.73 10.04
N GLY A 199 -25.04 -4.65 11.14
CA GLY A 199 -25.46 -4.01 12.39
C GLY A 199 -24.58 -2.84 12.83
N ALA A 200 -23.61 -2.43 12.01
CA ALA A 200 -22.70 -1.33 12.31
C ALA A 200 -23.46 0.01 12.35
N LYS A 201 -23.89 0.41 13.54
CA LYS A 201 -24.57 1.69 13.77
C LYS A 201 -23.57 2.71 14.34
N GLY A 202 -23.81 3.99 14.03
CA GLY A 202 -23.07 5.11 14.58
C GLY A 202 -22.08 5.76 13.62
N ALA A 203 -21.24 6.63 14.19
CA ALA A 203 -20.21 7.36 13.45
C ALA A 203 -19.07 6.43 13.02
N PRO A 204 -18.42 6.70 11.87
CA PRO A 204 -17.20 6.00 11.47
C PRO A 204 -16.14 5.98 12.57
N LEU A 205 -15.41 4.87 12.69
CA LEU A 205 -14.26 4.81 13.59
C LEU A 205 -13.13 5.68 13.05
N PRO A 206 -12.50 6.54 13.88
CA PRO A 206 -11.28 7.23 13.49
C PRO A 206 -10.18 6.23 13.07
N SER A 207 -9.35 6.62 12.10
CA SER A 207 -8.34 5.73 11.49
C SER A 207 -7.43 5.05 12.52
N ASN A 208 -6.97 5.76 13.56
CA ASN A 208 -6.16 5.17 14.62
C ASN A 208 -6.90 4.04 15.39
N LYS A 209 -8.18 4.23 15.69
CA LYS A 209 -9.03 3.24 16.35
C LYS A 209 -9.33 2.07 15.42
N ARG A 210 -9.65 2.31 14.15
CA ARG A 210 -9.79 1.25 13.14
C ARG A 210 -8.54 0.38 13.09
N ARG A 211 -7.36 0.99 12.90
CA ARG A 211 -6.10 0.26 12.74
C ARG A 211 -5.77 -0.57 13.98
N SER A 212 -6.03 -0.02 15.17
CA SER A 212 -5.91 -0.76 16.44
C SER A 212 -6.92 -1.93 16.54
N TYR A 213 -8.16 -1.72 16.09
CA TYR A 213 -9.19 -2.76 16.08
C TYR A 213 -8.79 -3.91 15.14
N PHE A 214 -8.50 -3.63 13.88
CA PHE A 214 -8.15 -4.65 12.89
C PHE A 214 -6.73 -5.21 13.05
N ARG A 215 -5.95 -4.76 14.03
CA ARG A 215 -4.67 -5.40 14.40
C ARG A 215 -4.86 -6.81 14.98
N ARG A 216 -6.01 -7.09 15.61
CA ARG A 216 -6.33 -8.42 16.16
C ARG A 216 -6.92 -9.33 15.09
N ALA A 217 -6.37 -10.55 14.92
CA ALA A 217 -6.86 -11.52 13.95
C ALA A 217 -8.33 -11.90 14.19
N SER A 218 -8.76 -12.03 15.45
CA SER A 218 -10.16 -12.31 15.81
C SER A 218 -11.15 -11.25 15.30
N HIS A 219 -10.70 -10.01 15.09
CA HIS A 219 -11.54 -8.95 14.54
C HIS A 219 -11.62 -8.95 13.02
N ARG A 220 -10.75 -9.72 12.35
CA ARG A 220 -10.70 -9.91 10.88
C ARG A 220 -11.28 -11.26 10.47
N ALA A 221 -11.20 -12.26 11.34
CA ALA A 221 -11.73 -13.60 11.11
C ALA A 221 -13.19 -13.56 10.62
N GLY A 222 -13.46 -14.27 9.52
CA GLY A 222 -14.78 -14.36 8.91
C GLY A 222 -15.24 -13.10 8.16
N LYS A 223 -14.43 -12.04 8.10
CA LYS A 223 -14.75 -10.82 7.35
C LYS A 223 -14.00 -10.77 6.03
N ALA A 224 -14.62 -10.13 5.05
CA ALA A 224 -14.07 -9.94 3.73
C ALA A 224 -14.42 -8.56 3.17
N PHE A 225 -13.58 -8.08 2.27
CA PHE A 225 -13.97 -7.01 1.35
C PHE A 225 -14.92 -7.60 0.30
N SER A 226 -16.12 -7.02 0.17
CA SER A 226 -17.12 -7.44 -0.81
C SER A 226 -16.81 -6.86 -2.20
N PRO A 227 -17.07 -7.61 -3.30
CA PRO A 227 -17.01 -7.06 -4.65
C PRO A 227 -18.10 -6.01 -4.94
N ASP A 228 -19.15 -5.96 -4.11
CA ASP A 228 -20.27 -5.02 -4.25
C ASP A 228 -19.96 -3.62 -3.72
N HIS A 229 -18.81 -3.45 -3.05
CA HIS A 229 -18.39 -2.19 -2.46
C HIS A 229 -17.25 -1.56 -3.27
N VAL A 230 -17.20 -0.24 -3.26
CA VAL A 230 -16.06 0.55 -3.73
C VAL A 230 -15.15 0.80 -2.54
N ILE A 231 -13.87 0.48 -2.70
CA ILE A 231 -12.85 0.60 -1.67
C ILE A 231 -11.95 1.76 -2.08
N THR A 232 -11.87 2.78 -1.23
CA THR A 232 -10.88 3.87 -1.37
C THR A 232 -9.82 3.76 -0.29
N ILE A 233 -8.55 3.76 -0.70
CA ILE A 233 -7.40 3.53 0.16
C ILE A 233 -6.44 4.68 -0.02
N HIS A 234 -6.05 5.32 1.07
CA HIS A 234 -4.90 6.23 1.06
C HIS A 234 -3.75 5.64 1.86
N CYS A 235 -2.60 5.58 1.21
CA CYS A 235 -1.33 5.25 1.82
C CYS A 235 -0.38 6.42 1.64
N PHE A 236 0.22 6.90 2.71
CA PHE A 236 1.19 7.99 2.63
C PHE A 236 2.36 7.78 3.56
N ASP A 237 3.55 8.12 3.07
CA ASP A 237 4.74 8.14 3.88
C ASP A 237 4.99 9.55 4.41
N HIS A 238 5.30 9.63 5.70
CA HIS A 238 5.72 10.87 6.34
C HIS A 238 7.23 10.93 6.31
N ARG A 239 7.75 12.08 5.90
CA ARG A 239 9.18 12.31 5.94
C ARG A 239 9.70 12.21 7.38
N ARG A 240 10.62 11.28 7.63
CA ARG A 240 11.39 11.18 8.88
C ARG A 240 12.85 11.59 8.59
N GLY A 241 13.13 12.90 8.54
CA GLY A 241 14.50 13.40 8.39
C GLY A 241 14.67 14.73 7.64
N PRO A 242 15.90 15.29 7.60
CA PRO A 242 16.25 16.48 6.81
C PRO A 242 16.13 16.23 5.29
N PRO A 243 16.34 17.25 4.44
CA PRO A 243 16.48 17.17 2.99
C PRO A 243 16.80 15.80 2.40
N LEU A 244 15.95 15.05 1.70
CA LEU A 244 16.53 13.99 0.84
C LEU A 244 17.35 14.62 -0.30
N PHE A 245 16.97 15.85 -0.66
CA PHE A 245 17.71 16.73 -1.53
C PHE A 245 18.17 17.93 -0.71
N THR A 246 19.27 17.79 0.01
CA THR A 246 20.11 18.96 0.25
C THR A 246 20.74 19.28 -1.09
N PRO A 247 20.49 20.43 -1.72
CA PRO A 247 21.23 20.80 -2.92
C PRO A 247 22.71 20.68 -2.57
N LEU A 248 23.45 19.91 -3.38
CA LEU A 248 24.91 19.92 -3.27
C LEU A 248 25.33 21.40 -3.37
N PRO A 249 26.24 21.89 -2.51
CA PRO A 249 26.73 23.25 -2.63
C PRO A 249 27.14 23.44 -4.08
N SER A 250 26.61 24.50 -4.72
CA SER A 250 26.94 24.81 -6.10
C SER A 250 28.47 24.78 -6.22
N CYS A 251 29.00 23.89 -7.04
CA CYS A 251 30.40 23.94 -7.44
C CYS A 251 30.58 25.23 -8.24
N THR A 252 30.78 26.35 -7.55
CA THR A 252 31.27 27.57 -8.17
C THR A 252 32.66 27.22 -8.70
N PRO A 253 32.89 27.24 -10.01
CA PRO A 253 34.21 26.97 -10.54
C PRO A 253 35.20 27.99 -9.92
N PRO A 254 36.40 27.55 -9.50
CA PRO A 254 37.39 28.48 -8.96
C PRO A 254 37.69 29.57 -10.00
N PRO A 255 37.93 30.82 -9.56
CA PRO A 255 38.29 31.89 -10.47
C PRO A 255 39.57 31.50 -11.24
N LEU A 256 39.53 31.65 -12.56
CA LEU A 256 40.72 31.56 -13.40
C LEU A 256 41.61 32.76 -13.06
N HIS A 257 42.78 32.47 -12.49
CA HIS A 257 43.86 33.44 -12.30
C HIS A 257 44.74 33.50 -13.54
#